data_AF-A0AAW6XK27-F1
#
_entry.id   AF-A0AAW6XK27-F1
#
_cell.length_a   1.000
_cell.length_b   1.000
_cell.length_c   1.000
_cell.angle_alpha   90.00
_cell.angle_beta   90.00
_cell.angle_gamma   90.00
#
_symmetry.space_group_name_H-M   'P 1'
#
loop_
_entity.id
_entity.type
_entity.pdbx_description
1 polymer ?
#
loop_
_entity_poly.entity_id
_entity_poly.type
_entity_poly.pdbx_seq_one_letter_code
_entity_poly.pdbx_strand_id
1 'polypeptide(L)'
;DGQCGYIAVTAITYDLLAWQERQNTDDKTIGDLFYLMNESLPDIKFVDALVYLISELKELKQTSFEKIDEAIDDFISQLPRCIQIALKQII
;
A
#
# COMPACT_ATOMS: atom_id res chain seq x y z
N ASP A 1 35.82 -29.51 -18.80
CA ASP A 1 35.45 -28.08 -18.95
C ASP A 1 34.31 -27.83 -19.96
N GLY A 2 34.10 -28.65 -20.99
CA GLY A 2 32.97 -28.48 -21.94
C GLY A 2 31.55 -28.63 -21.35
N GLN A 3 31.34 -29.48 -20.33
CA GLN A 3 30.01 -29.67 -19.72
C GLN A 3 29.54 -28.45 -18.91
N CYS A 4 30.46 -27.80 -18.18
CA CYS A 4 30.14 -26.56 -17.46
C CYS A 4 29.80 -25.42 -18.43
N GLY A 5 30.51 -25.33 -19.57
CA GLY A 5 30.20 -24.38 -20.62
C GLY A 5 28.81 -24.60 -21.23
N TYR A 6 28.45 -25.86 -21.51
CA TYR A 6 27.12 -26.20 -22.01
C TYR A 6 26.02 -25.82 -21.01
N ILE A 7 26.19 -26.18 -19.73
CA ILE A 7 25.23 -25.84 -18.67
C ILE A 7 25.08 -24.33 -18.54
N ALA A 8 26.18 -23.58 -18.53
CA ALA A 8 26.16 -22.12 -18.44
C ALA A 8 25.43 -21.48 -19.64
N VAL A 9 25.71 -21.95 -20.86
CA VAL A 9 25.04 -21.46 -22.07
C VAL A 9 23.53 -21.77 -22.02
N THR A 10 23.14 -22.99 -21.60
CA THR A 10 21.73 -23.35 -21.47
C THR A 10 21.01 -22.54 -20.39
N ALA A 11 21.66 -22.27 -19.25
CA ALA A 11 21.05 -21.46 -18.19
C ALA A 11 20.80 -20.02 -18.68
N ILE A 12 21.79 -19.42 -19.36
CA ILE A 12 21.67 -18.06 -19.91
C ILE A 12 20.56 -17.98 -20.97
N THR A 13 20.39 -18.99 -21.83
CA THR A 13 19.29 -18.97 -22.81
C THR A 13 17.93 -19.11 -22.16
N TYR A 14 17.78 -19.94 -21.12
CA TYR A 14 16.52 -20.01 -20.38
C TYR A 14 16.21 -18.71 -19.62
N ASP A 15 17.21 -18.08 -19.01
CA ASP A 15 17.04 -16.78 -18.34
C ASP A 15 16.62 -15.68 -19.33
N LEU A 16 17.22 -15.68 -20.54
CA LEU A 16 16.86 -14.72 -21.59
C LEU A 16 15.43 -14.94 -22.10
N LEU A 17 15.02 -16.19 -22.31
CA LEU A 17 13.66 -16.53 -22.74
C LEU A 17 12.63 -16.18 -21.67
N ALA A 18 12.93 -16.45 -20.39
CA ALA A 18 12.07 -16.07 -19.28
C ALA A 18 11.96 -14.55 -19.14
N TRP A 19 13.04 -13.81 -19.39
CA TRP A 19 13.04 -12.35 -19.41
C TRP A 19 12.20 -11.80 -20.57
N GLN A 20 12.36 -12.35 -21.77
CA GLN A 20 11.55 -11.97 -22.93
C GLN A 20 10.06 -12.27 -22.71
N GLU A 21 9.74 -13.41 -22.10
CA GLU A 21 8.35 -13.77 -21.82
C GLU A 21 7.71 -12.87 -20.77
N ARG A 22 8.46 -12.43 -19.75
CA ARG A 22 7.99 -11.39 -18.81
C ARG A 22 7.73 -10.08 -19.55
N GLN A 23 8.64 -9.63 -20.41
CA GLN A 23 8.42 -8.40 -21.18
C GLN A 23 7.24 -8.49 -22.17
N ASN A 24 6.92 -9.70 -22.65
CA ASN A 24 5.85 -9.94 -23.60
C ASN A 24 4.50 -10.26 -22.94
N THR A 25 4.51 -10.72 -21.67
CA THR A 25 3.32 -11.16 -20.92
C THR A 25 2.93 -10.17 -19.82
N ASP A 26 3.88 -9.46 -19.19
CA ASP A 26 3.59 -8.33 -18.30
C ASP A 26 3.34 -7.07 -19.14
N ASP A 27 2.15 -7.01 -19.74
CA ASP A 27 1.57 -5.75 -20.25
C ASP A 27 1.18 -4.81 -19.09
N LYS A 28 1.23 -5.32 -17.85
CA LYS A 28 0.95 -4.56 -16.64
C LYS A 28 2.09 -3.60 -16.35
N THR A 29 1.92 -2.38 -16.82
CA THR A 29 2.72 -1.24 -16.36
C THR A 29 2.67 -1.15 -14.83
N ILE A 30 3.63 -0.46 -14.21
CA ILE A 30 3.54 -0.11 -12.77
C ILE A 30 2.16 0.49 -12.43
N GLY A 31 1.56 1.23 -13.37
CA GLY A 31 0.20 1.77 -13.25
C GLY A 31 -0.89 0.69 -13.08
N ASP A 32 -0.80 -0.43 -13.80
CA ASP A 32 -1.73 -1.56 -13.66
C ASP A 32 -1.57 -2.27 -12.33
N LEU A 33 -0.35 -2.37 -11.80
CA LEU A 33 -0.12 -2.91 -10.46
C LEU A 33 -0.72 -2.00 -9.38
N PHE A 34 -0.57 -0.68 -9.52
CA PHE A 34 -1.24 0.29 -8.65
C PHE A 34 -2.77 0.20 -8.76
N TYR A 35 -3.31 0.00 -9.97
CA TYR A 35 -4.74 -0.17 -10.19
C TYR A 35 -5.28 -1.47 -9.55
N LEU A 36 -4.57 -2.58 -9.73
CA LEU A 36 -4.93 -3.89 -9.16
C LEU A 36 -4.85 -3.87 -7.62
N MET A 37 -3.85 -3.18 -7.06
CA MET A 37 -3.74 -2.97 -5.62
C MET A 37 -4.92 -2.15 -5.09
N ASN A 38 -5.35 -1.13 -5.83
CA ASN A 38 -6.53 -0.34 -5.47
C ASN A 38 -7.84 -1.16 -5.51
N GLU A 39 -7.95 -2.13 -6.43
CA GLU A 39 -9.07 -3.09 -6.47
C GLU A 39 -9.05 -4.08 -5.28
N SER A 40 -7.88 -4.34 -4.72
CA SER A 40 -7.66 -5.31 -3.65
C SER A 40 -7.86 -4.72 -2.24
N LEU A 41 -7.82 -3.39 -2.11
CA LEU A 41 -8.31 -2.71 -0.92
C LEU A 41 -9.83 -2.55 -1.08
N PRO A 42 -10.66 -3.10 -0.17
CA PRO A 42 -12.08 -2.79 -0.20
C PRO A 42 -12.22 -1.26 -0.21
N ASP A 43 -13.18 -0.76 -0.98
CA ASP A 43 -13.45 0.66 -1.25
C ASP A 43 -13.93 1.41 0.00
N ILE A 44 -13.17 1.29 1.09
CA ILE A 44 -13.21 2.18 2.23
C ILE A 44 -12.56 3.44 1.68
N LYS A 45 -13.39 4.45 1.42
CA LYS A 45 -12.89 5.78 1.05
C LYS A 45 -11.86 6.13 2.11
N PHE A 46 -10.67 6.56 1.69
CA PHE A 46 -9.56 6.85 2.59
C PHE A 46 -9.97 7.66 3.84
N VAL A 47 -10.95 8.55 3.70
CA VAL A 47 -11.55 9.31 4.79
C VAL A 47 -12.32 8.41 5.78
N ASP A 48 -13.12 7.46 5.31
CA ASP A 48 -13.83 6.49 6.14
C ASP A 48 -12.85 5.57 6.91
N ALA A 49 -11.72 5.20 6.29
CA ALA A 49 -10.66 4.44 6.96
C ALA A 49 -10.02 5.24 8.10
N LEU A 50 -9.78 6.54 7.86
CA LEU A 50 -9.25 7.45 8.87
C LEU A 50 -10.25 7.66 10.02
N VAL A 51 -11.53 7.82 9.72
CA VAL A 51 -12.58 7.93 10.75
C VAL A 51 -12.66 6.66 11.57
N TYR A 52 -12.59 5.48 10.95
CA TYR A 52 -12.58 4.19 11.64
C TYR A 52 -11.37 4.06 12.56
N LEU A 53 -10.17 4.40 12.07
CA LEU A 53 -8.93 4.37 12.86
C LEU A 53 -9.02 5.31 14.07
N ILE A 54 -9.49 6.54 13.89
CA ILE A 54 -9.64 7.52 14.99
C ILE A 54 -10.67 7.03 16.01
N SER A 55 -11.75 6.39 15.54
CA SER A 55 -12.81 5.85 16.41
C SER A 55 -12.30 4.69 17.26
N GLU A 56 -11.59 3.73 16.67
CA GLU A 56 -10.94 2.62 17.38
C GLU A 56 -9.91 3.11 18.41
N LEU A 57 -9.07 4.09 18.04
CA LEU A 57 -8.12 4.70 18.98
C LEU A 57 -8.82 5.40 20.15
N LYS A 58 -10.00 6.00 19.91
CA LYS A 58 -10.82 6.63 20.95
C LYS A 58 -11.57 5.62 21.82
N GLU A 59 -11.92 4.45 21.30
CA GLU A 59 -12.46 3.35 22.11
C GLU A 59 -11.38 2.72 23.00
N LEU A 60 -10.16 2.54 22.49
CA LEU A 60 -9.00 2.10 23.27
C LEU A 60 -8.69 3.02 24.47
N LYS A 61 -9.01 4.32 24.35
CA LYS A 61 -8.89 5.29 25.46
C LYS A 61 -9.74 4.94 26.68
N GLN A 62 -10.87 4.25 26.52
CA GLN A 62 -11.68 3.82 27.68
C GLN A 62 -10.87 2.93 28.64
N THR A 63 -9.76 2.35 28.17
CA THR A 63 -8.91 1.45 28.95
C THR A 63 -7.72 2.14 29.65
N SER A 64 -7.25 3.31 29.19
CA SER A 64 -6.32 4.25 29.88
C SER A 64 -5.62 5.21 28.89
N PHE A 65 -5.16 6.36 29.38
CA PHE A 65 -4.24 7.37 28.79
C PHE A 65 -4.86 8.66 28.21
N GLU A 66 -4.80 9.74 29.00
CA GLU A 66 -5.07 11.14 28.60
C GLU A 66 -4.15 11.65 27.48
N LYS A 67 -2.94 11.09 27.35
CA LYS A 67 -1.95 11.46 26.32
C LYS A 67 -2.36 11.10 24.89
N ILE A 68 -3.32 10.18 24.72
CA ILE A 68 -3.77 9.72 23.40
C ILE A 68 -4.64 10.79 22.73
N ASP A 69 -5.46 11.52 23.48
CA ASP A 69 -6.25 12.63 22.92
C ASP A 69 -5.34 13.70 22.34
N GLU A 70 -4.33 14.12 23.09
CA GLU A 70 -3.37 15.15 22.65
C GLU A 70 -2.61 14.69 21.40
N ALA A 71 -2.21 13.41 21.36
CA ALA A 71 -1.57 12.83 20.18
C ALA A 71 -2.49 12.73 18.96
N ILE A 72 -3.79 12.45 19.16
CA ILE A 72 -4.78 12.42 18.08
C ILE A 72 -5.04 13.83 17.56
N ASP A 73 -5.20 14.82 18.44
CA ASP A 73 -5.39 16.21 18.04
C ASP A 73 -4.16 16.77 17.30
N ASP A 74 -2.96 16.47 17.79
CA ASP A 74 -1.71 16.81 17.10
C ASP A 74 -1.62 16.12 15.73
N PHE A 75 -2.00 14.84 15.63
CA PHE A 75 -2.02 14.12 14.37
C PHE A 75 -3.01 14.75 13.37
N ILE A 76 -4.22 15.10 13.81
CA ILE A 76 -5.22 15.80 12.98
C ILE A 76 -4.68 17.16 12.51
N SER A 77 -3.97 17.88 13.37
CA SER A 77 -3.37 19.17 13.02
C SER A 77 -2.29 19.08 11.94
N GLN A 78 -1.59 17.95 11.86
CA GLN A 78 -0.55 17.68 10.86
C GLN A 78 -1.09 17.20 9.51
N LEU A 79 -2.36 16.78 9.45
CA LEU A 79 -2.98 16.34 8.21
C LEU A 79 -3.21 17.52 7.23
N PRO A 80 -3.18 17.29 5.91
CA PRO A 80 -3.53 18.29 4.91
C PRO A 80 -4.91 18.91 5.12
N ARG A 81 -5.04 20.21 4.84
CA ARG A 81 -6.25 21.00 5.14
C ARG A 81 -7.52 20.45 4.48
N CYS A 82 -7.39 19.84 3.29
CA CYS A 82 -8.50 19.16 2.61
C CYS A 82 -9.06 17.98 3.41
N ILE A 83 -8.19 17.21 4.07
CA ILE A 83 -8.58 16.05 4.88
C ILE A 83 -9.15 16.52 6.23
N GLN A 84 -8.58 17.56 6.83
CA GLN A 84 -9.14 18.14 8.07
C GLN A 84 -10.58 18.63 7.88
N ILE A 85 -10.88 19.26 6.74
CA ILE A 85 -12.24 19.72 6.40
C ILE A 85 -13.17 18.52 6.21
N ALA A 86 -12.73 17.48 5.50
CA ALA A 86 -13.52 16.28 5.29
C ALA A 86 -13.83 15.54 6.61
N LEU A 87 -12.83 15.41 7.51
CA LEU A 87 -13.02 14.77 8.82
C LEU A 87 -13.98 15.56 9.72
N LYS A 88 -13.88 16.90 9.75
CA LYS A 88 -14.80 17.77 10.49
C LYS A 88 -16.24 17.76 9.98
N GLN A 89 -16.46 17.29 8.75
CA GLN A 89 -17.81 17.15 8.19
C GLN A 89 -18.46 15.81 8.55
N ILE A 90 -17.68 14.84 9.01
CA ILE A 90 -18.10 13.44 9.23
C ILE A 90 -18.17 13.09 10.72
N ILE A 91 -17.29 13.67 11.54
CA ILE A 91 -17.29 13.55 13.02
C ILE A 91 -18.13 14.66 13.64
#